data_AF-A0A926WWF2-F1
#
_entry.id   AF-A0A926WWF2-F1
#
_cell.length_a   1.000
_cell.length_b   1.000
_cell.length_c   1.000
_cell.angle_alpha   90.00
_cell.angle_beta   90.00
_cell.angle_gamma   90.00
#
_symmetry.space_group_name_H-M   'P 1'
#
loop_
_entity.id
_entity.type
_entity.pdbx_description
1 polymer ?
#
loop_
_entity_poly.entity_id
_entity_poly.type
_entity_poly.pdbx_seq_one_letter_code
_entity_poly.pdbx_strand_id
1 'polypeptide(L)' 'MSIFRQYIAPLFAVLVFFLALVAVSARIFLPSDMAAPAPIEEVGISLVTPDTFNF' A
#
# COMPACT_ATOMS: atom_id res chain seq x y z
N MET A 1 10.32 -21.98 -37.31
CA MET A 1 11.23 -21.66 -36.18
C MET A 1 10.45 -21.55 -34.87
N SER A 2 9.89 -22.66 -34.38
CA SER A 2 8.99 -22.66 -33.20
C SER A 2 9.75 -22.77 -31.86
N ILE A 3 10.90 -23.44 -31.86
CA ILE A 3 11.69 -23.74 -30.65
C ILE A 3 12.06 -22.47 -29.87
N PHE A 4 12.50 -21.42 -30.55
CA PHE A 4 12.93 -20.21 -29.86
C PHE A 4 11.77 -19.60 -29.10
N ARG A 5 10.64 -19.32 -29.76
CA ARG A 5 9.45 -18.76 -29.10
C ARG A 5 8.84 -19.70 -28.05
N GLN A 6 8.93 -21.01 -28.24
CA GLN A 6 8.31 -21.99 -27.36
C GLN A 6 9.08 -22.20 -26.05
N TYR A 7 10.35 -21.84 -25.97
CA TYR A 7 11.12 -21.86 -24.72
C TYR A 7 11.43 -20.46 -24.20
N ILE A 8 11.81 -19.52 -25.08
CA ILE A 8 12.14 -18.15 -24.68
C ILE A 8 10.92 -17.42 -24.13
N ALA A 9 9.75 -17.52 -24.78
CA ALA A 9 8.55 -16.83 -24.30
C ALA A 9 8.07 -17.30 -22.92
N PRO A 10 7.92 -18.61 -22.64
CA PRO A 10 7.55 -19.06 -21.31
C PRO A 10 8.63 -18.78 -20.25
N LEU A 11 9.92 -18.83 -20.62
CA LEU A 11 11.00 -18.45 -19.70
C LEU A 11 10.88 -16.97 -19.30
N PHE A 12 10.66 -16.07 -20.26
CA PHE A 12 10.41 -14.66 -19.95
C PHE A 12 9.15 -14.44 -19.13
N ALA A 13 8.08 -15.17 -19.39
CA ALA A 13 6.86 -15.08 -18.58
C ALA A 13 7.13 -15.42 -17.11
N VAL A 14 7.89 -16.49 -16.85
CA VAL A 14 8.29 -16.87 -15.49
C VAL A 14 9.23 -15.84 -14.87
N LEU A 15 10.22 -15.34 -15.63
CA LEU A 15 11.17 -14.32 -15.16
C LEU A 15 10.45 -13.03 -14.74
N VAL A 16 9.56 -12.53 -15.60
CA VAL A 16 8.76 -11.32 -15.33
C VAL A 16 7.77 -11.55 -14.19
N PHE A 17 7.17 -12.74 -14.11
CA PHE A 17 6.30 -13.12 -13.00
C PHE A 17 7.05 -13.07 -11.66
N PHE A 18 8.23 -13.68 -11.57
CA PHE A 18 9.05 -13.62 -10.35
C PHE A 18 9.50 -12.20 -10.03
N LEU A 19 9.92 -11.43 -11.03
CA LEU A 19 10.28 -10.03 -10.83
C LEU A 19 9.10 -9.23 -10.27
N ALA A 20 7.91 -9.40 -10.85
CA ALA A 20 6.69 -8.74 -10.38
C ALA A 20 6.30 -9.20 -8.97
N LEU A 21 6.42 -10.49 -8.67
CA LEU A 21 6.15 -11.06 -7.35
C LEU A 21 7.08 -10.45 -6.29
N VAL A 22 8.38 -10.35 -6.58
CA VAL A 22 9.37 -9.74 -5.69
C VAL A 22 9.11 -8.24 -5.56
N ALA A 23 8.87 -7.53 -6.65
CA ALA A 23 8.61 -6.09 -6.63
C ALA A 23 7.35 -5.74 -5.82
N VAL A 24 6.26 -6.49 -5.99
CA VAL A 24 5.02 -6.27 -5.25
C VAL A 24 5.18 -6.60 -3.77
N SER A 25 5.95 -7.64 -3.45
CA SER A 25 6.24 -8.02 -2.06
C SER A 25 7.16 -6.98 -1.39
N ALA A 26 8.18 -6.50 -2.10
CA ALA A 26 9.11 -5.49 -1.62
C ALA A 26 8.44 -4.12 -1.43
N ARG A 27 7.45 -3.77 -2.25
CA ARG A 27 6.67 -2.53 -2.14
C ARG A 27 6.10 -2.33 -0.74
N ILE A 28 5.62 -3.39 -0.09
CA ILE A 28 5.01 -3.34 1.26
C ILE A 28 6.03 -2.91 2.32
N PHE A 29 7.31 -3.23 2.11
CA PHE A 29 8.39 -2.87 3.03
C PHE A 29 9.07 -1.54 2.68
N LEU A 30 8.63 -0.85 1.62
CA LEU A 30 9.21 0.44 1.26
C LEU A 30 8.75 1.52 2.25
N PRO A 31 9.65 2.36 2.80
CA PRO A 31 9.29 3.40 3.77
C PRO A 31 8.14 4.30 3.31
N SER A 32 7.98 4.49 2.00
CA SER A 32 6.90 5.26 1.38
C SER A 32 5.52 4.59 1.47
N ASP A 33 5.41 3.27 1.56
CA ASP A 33 4.12 2.58 1.72
C ASP A 33 3.59 2.71 3.17
N MET A 34 4.50 2.84 4.15
CA MET A 34 4.18 3.11 5.55
C MET A 34 4.17 4.61 5.91
N ALA A 35 4.45 5.49 4.95
CA ALA A 35 4.59 6.93 5.19
C ALA A 35 3.27 7.69 5.28
N ALA A 36 2.12 7.05 5.05
CA ALA A 36 0.82 7.68 5.26
C ALA A 36 0.51 7.66 6.75
N PRO A 37 0.55 8.82 7.45
CA PRO A 37 0.15 8.88 8.85
C PRO A 37 -1.30 8.42 8.93
N ALA A 38 -1.61 7.52 9.87
CA ALA A 38 -3.00 7.21 10.18
C ALA A 38 -3.73 8.54 10.43
N PRO A 39 -4.96 8.74 9.89
CA PRO A 39 -5.76 9.89 10.23
C PRO A 39 -5.90 9.94 11.75
N ILE A 40 -5.13 10.80 12.39
CA ILE A 40 -5.48 11.31 13.70
C ILE A 40 -6.60 12.30 13.44
N GLU A 41 -7.83 11.80 13.40
CA GLU A 41 -8.89 12.65 13.92
C GLU A 41 -8.41 13.04 15.32
N GLU A 42 -8.00 14.29 15.47
CA GLU A 42 -8.03 14.92 16.78
C GLU A 42 -9.48 14.69 17.20
N VAL A 43 -9.69 13.68 18.05
CA VAL A 43 -10.97 13.48 18.73
C VAL A 43 -11.14 14.78 19.45
N GLY A 44 -11.82 15.71 18.79
CA GLY A 44 -12.24 16.96 19.33
C GLY A 44 -13.13 16.53 20.46
N ILE A 45 -12.55 16.46 21.65
CA ILE A 45 -13.26 16.65 22.89
C ILE A 45 -13.80 18.06 22.71
N SER A 46 -14.96 18.14 22.04
CA SER A 46 -15.87 19.25 22.17
C SER A 46 -16.20 19.22 23.65
N LEU A 47 -15.42 19.98 24.41
CA LEU A 47 -15.75 20.36 25.75
C LEU A 47 -17.13 21.02 25.61
N VAL A 48 -18.17 20.21 25.83
CA VAL A 48 -19.51 20.71 26.09
C VAL A 48 -19.37 21.49 27.38
N THR A 49 -19.05 22.77 27.23
CA THR A 49 -19.10 23.83 28.23
C THR A 49 -20.55 23.93 28.70
N PRO A 50 -20.95 23.35 29.85
CA PRO A 50 -22.31 23.42 30.34
C PRO A 50 -22.42 24.66 31.24
N ASP A 51 -22.25 25.85 30.68
CA ASP A 51 -22.35 27.11 31.44
C ASP A 51 -23.32 28.11 30.81
N THR A 52 -24.44 27.59 30.30
CA THR A 52 -25.68 28.36 30.07
C THR A 52 -26.79 27.98 31.04
N PHE A 53 -26.46 27.84 32.32
CA PHE A 53 -27.42 27.99 33.42
C PHE A 53 -27.11 29.28 34.19
N ASN A 54 -27.60 30.40 33.66
CA ASN A 54 -27.79 31.62 34.45
C ASN A 54 -29.28 31.99 34.37
N PHE A 55 -29.84 32.19 35.56
CA PHE A 55 -31.22 32.57 35.88
C PHE A 55 -31.73 33.81 35.13
#